data_AF-A0A7S1J6Z6-F1
#
_entry.id   AF-A0A7S1J6Z6-F1
#
_cell.length_a   1.000
_cell.length_b   1.000
_cell.length_c   1.000
_cell.angle_alpha   90.00
_cell.angle_beta   90.00
_cell.angle_gamma   90.00
#
_symmetry.space_group_name_H-M   'P 1'
#
loop_
_entity.id
_entity.type
_entity.pdbx_description
1 polymer ?
#
loop_
_entity_poly.entity_id
_entity_poly.type
_entity_poly.pdbx_seq_one_letter_code
_entity_poly.pdbx_strand_id
1 'polypeptide(L)'
;FPALQKHPQAPKMFPAVPSLQEALKAIDACDMTVKPVPEFVPGELAGSHRLQTFLDTKLRLYDKRNDPNVDALSGLGPYIHFGQLGAQRAVMEAQKYRQKHSAAIQSFVEELFIRRELSDNFCYYQPHYDSLKGAAQWAQDTLKVHEKDPREYLYTLAQFESGSTHDDLWNAAQKQLVVHAKMHGFLRMYWAKKILEWSPNA
;
A
#
# COMPACT_ATOMS: atom_id res chain seq x y z
N PHE A 1 -20.09 16.43 -3.71
CA PHE A 1 -19.78 16.79 -2.31
C PHE A 1 -20.12 18.26 -2.14
N PRO A 2 -20.68 18.69 -1.00
CA PRO A 2 -20.80 20.12 -0.74
C PRO A 2 -19.43 20.77 -0.82
N ALA A 3 -19.36 22.00 -1.34
CA ALA A 3 -18.15 22.79 -1.22
C ALA A 3 -17.74 22.86 0.26
N LEU A 4 -16.45 22.80 0.57
CA LEU A 4 -15.96 23.03 1.93
C LEU A 4 -16.50 24.39 2.38
N GLN A 5 -17.41 24.37 3.35
CA GLN A 5 -17.94 25.58 3.94
C GLN A 5 -16.97 26.03 5.02
N LYS A 6 -16.63 27.32 5.00
CA LYS A 6 -15.81 27.91 6.04
C LYS A 6 -16.55 27.74 7.37
N HIS A 7 -15.90 27.13 8.35
CA HIS A 7 -16.50 26.95 9.66
C HIS A 7 -16.90 28.33 10.23
N PRO A 8 -18.12 28.50 10.79
CA PRO A 8 -18.63 29.81 11.21
C PRO A 8 -17.78 30.45 12.32
N GLN A 9 -17.02 29.62 13.04
CA GLN A 9 -16.00 30.05 13.98
C GLN A 9 -14.63 29.79 13.38
N ALA A 10 -13.92 30.86 13.01
CA ALA A 10 -12.50 30.76 12.72
C ALA A 10 -11.74 30.66 14.06
N PRO A 11 -10.75 29.76 14.18
CA PRO A 11 -9.87 29.78 15.34
C PRO A 11 -9.21 31.16 15.41
N LYS A 12 -9.17 31.75 16.63
CA LYS A 12 -8.57 33.08 16.86
C LYS A 12 -7.09 33.12 16.50
N MET A 13 -6.46 31.95 16.46
CA MET A 13 -5.05 31.76 16.12
C MET A 13 -4.92 30.38 15.49
N PHE A 14 -4.38 30.31 14.28
CA PHE A 14 -3.82 29.06 13.79
C PHE A 14 -2.43 28.94 14.42
N PRO A 15 -2.05 27.78 15.00
CA PRO A 15 -0.66 27.57 15.36
C PRO A 15 0.21 27.78 14.12
N ALA A 16 1.39 28.35 14.29
CA ALA A 16 2.34 28.47 13.21
C ALA A 16 2.57 27.07 12.62
N VAL A 17 2.59 26.97 11.29
CA VAL A 17 2.97 25.72 10.64
C VAL A 17 4.41 25.43 11.05
N PRO A 18 4.68 24.33 11.77
CA PRO A 18 6.05 24.02 12.17
C PRO A 18 6.90 23.84 10.93
N SER A 19 8.14 24.32 10.97
CA SER A 19 9.11 24.01 9.92
C SER A 19 9.32 22.50 9.86
N LEU A 20 9.73 21.98 8.69
CA LEU A 20 10.07 20.56 8.56
C LEU A 20 11.12 20.15 9.60
N GLN A 21 12.09 21.02 9.89
CA GLN A 21 13.09 20.76 10.93
C GLN A 21 12.48 20.64 12.33
N GLU A 22 11.50 21.45 12.69
CA GLU A 22 10.81 21.35 13.98
C GLU A 22 9.92 20.11 14.05
N ALA A 23 9.21 19.78 12.96
CA ALA A 23 8.43 18.55 12.87
C ALA A 23 9.31 17.30 13.00
N LEU A 24 10.48 17.29 12.36
CA LEU A 24 11.44 16.18 12.45
C LEU A 24 12.02 16.02 13.86
N LYS A 25 12.23 17.11 14.61
CA LYS A 25 12.65 17.04 16.03
C LYS A 25 11.60 16.39 16.93
N ALA A 26 10.33 16.43 16.55
CA ALA A 26 9.24 15.80 17.29
C ALA A 26 9.07 14.31 16.93
N ILE A 27 9.74 13.82 15.89
CA ILE A 27 9.74 12.42 15.48
C ILE A 27 11.01 11.78 16.02
N ASP A 28 10.87 10.95 17.04
CA ASP A 28 12.00 10.23 17.62
C ASP A 28 12.55 9.22 16.60
N ALA A 29 13.88 9.19 16.43
CA ALA A 29 14.60 8.25 15.57
C ALA A 29 14.23 8.24 14.07
N CYS A 30 14.04 9.41 13.44
CA CYS A 30 13.92 9.49 11.98
C CYS A 30 15.26 9.21 11.27
N ASP A 31 15.33 8.13 10.48
CA ASP A 31 16.51 7.81 9.65
C ASP A 31 16.64 8.81 8.49
N MET A 32 17.53 9.79 8.67
CA MET A 32 17.80 10.84 7.69
C MET A 32 18.61 10.36 6.47
N THR A 33 19.03 9.09 6.43
CA THR A 33 19.69 8.51 5.25
C THR A 33 18.67 8.16 4.15
N VAL A 34 17.40 7.99 4.51
CA VAL A 34 16.31 7.70 3.57
C VAL A 34 15.98 8.96 2.77
N LYS A 35 16.15 8.88 1.45
CA LYS A 35 15.91 10.01 0.54
C LYS A 35 14.43 10.11 0.14
N PRO A 36 13.95 11.33 -0.19
CA PRO A 36 12.62 11.50 -0.77
C PRO A 36 12.45 10.66 -2.04
N VAL A 37 11.26 10.10 -2.22
CA VAL A 37 10.90 9.28 -3.39
C VAL A 37 10.44 10.22 -4.52
N PRO A 38 11.20 10.38 -5.61
CA PRO A 38 10.89 11.38 -6.64
C PRO A 38 9.54 11.14 -7.35
N GLU A 39 9.11 9.88 -7.40
CA GLU A 39 7.88 9.47 -8.07
C GLU A 39 6.60 9.95 -7.36
N PHE A 40 6.67 10.22 -6.05
CA PHE A 40 5.53 10.60 -5.22
C PHE A 40 5.73 11.99 -4.62
N VAL A 41 5.32 13.01 -5.38
CA VAL A 41 5.13 14.36 -4.81
C VAL A 41 4.01 14.28 -3.76
N PRO A 42 4.24 14.68 -2.49
CA PRO A 42 3.24 14.58 -1.43
C PRO A 42 2.20 15.72 -1.49
N GLY A 43 1.12 15.56 -0.73
CA GLY A 43 0.11 16.58 -0.47
C GLY A 43 -1.20 16.37 -1.23
N GLU A 44 -2.25 17.06 -0.77
CA GLU A 44 -3.63 16.92 -1.27
C GLU A 44 -3.74 17.18 -2.78
N LEU A 45 -3.09 18.23 -3.27
CA LEU A 45 -3.09 18.59 -4.69
C LEU A 45 -2.46 17.48 -5.54
N ALA A 46 -1.33 16.92 -5.10
CA ALA A 46 -0.65 15.85 -5.81
C ALA A 46 -1.47 14.55 -5.79
N GLY A 47 -2.10 14.21 -4.67
CA GLY A 47 -3.00 13.06 -4.55
C GLY A 47 -4.23 13.18 -5.46
N SER A 48 -4.83 14.38 -5.50
CA SER A 48 -5.98 14.67 -6.38
C SER A 48 -5.58 14.60 -7.86
N HIS A 49 -4.43 15.15 -8.23
CA HIS A 49 -3.90 15.06 -9.59
C HIS A 49 -3.60 13.61 -10.00
N ARG A 50 -3.03 12.81 -9.08
CA ARG A 50 -2.78 11.38 -9.32
C ARG A 50 -4.08 10.61 -9.56
N LEU A 51 -5.13 10.88 -8.77
CA LEU A 51 -6.45 10.29 -8.96
C LEU A 51 -7.02 10.65 -10.34
N GLN A 52 -6.99 11.93 -10.70
CA GLN A 52 -7.50 12.39 -11.98
C GLN A 52 -6.76 11.74 -13.16
N THR A 53 -5.42 11.68 -13.08
CA THR A 53 -4.58 11.00 -14.06
C THR A 53 -4.98 9.52 -14.20
N PHE A 54 -5.20 8.83 -13.08
CA PHE A 54 -5.65 7.44 -13.10
C PHE A 54 -7.01 7.30 -13.82
N LEU A 55 -8.00 8.11 -13.44
CA LEU A 55 -9.34 8.04 -14.01
C LEU A 55 -9.37 8.36 -15.51
N ASP A 56 -8.61 9.35 -15.97
CA ASP A 56 -8.61 9.78 -17.37
C ASP A 56 -7.77 8.88 -18.28
N THR A 57 -6.69 8.31 -17.77
CA THR A 57 -5.68 7.66 -18.63
C THR A 57 -5.46 6.17 -18.35
N LYS A 58 -5.53 5.74 -17.10
CA LYS A 58 -5.14 4.37 -16.70
C LYS A 58 -6.33 3.48 -16.38
N LEU A 59 -7.49 4.04 -16.06
CA LEU A 59 -8.68 3.28 -15.70
C LEU A 59 -9.08 2.28 -16.79
N ARG A 60 -8.87 2.64 -18.07
CA ARG A 60 -9.10 1.76 -19.22
C ARG A 60 -8.20 0.50 -19.25
N LEU A 61 -7.08 0.52 -18.53
CA LEU A 61 -6.11 -0.57 -18.42
C LEU A 61 -6.29 -1.37 -17.11
N TYR A 62 -7.23 -0.99 -16.26
CA TYR A 62 -7.31 -1.52 -14.89
C TYR A 62 -7.70 -3.01 -14.83
N ASP A 63 -8.24 -3.57 -15.92
CA ASP A 63 -8.40 -5.01 -16.09
C ASP A 63 -7.04 -5.76 -16.04
N LYS A 64 -5.95 -5.10 -16.43
CA LYS A 64 -4.57 -5.58 -16.35
C LYS A 64 -3.89 -5.30 -15.00
N ARG A 65 -4.63 -4.97 -13.94
CA ARG A 65 -4.07 -4.68 -12.59
C ARG A 65 -3.18 -5.79 -11.99
N ASN A 66 -3.27 -7.01 -12.51
CA ASN A 66 -2.46 -8.15 -12.06
C ASN A 66 -1.22 -8.39 -12.93
N ASP A 67 -1.04 -7.64 -14.03
CA ASP A 67 0.15 -7.73 -14.86
C ASP A 67 1.18 -6.68 -14.39
N PRO A 68 2.29 -7.09 -13.75
CA PRO A 68 3.30 -6.15 -13.26
C PRO A 68 4.05 -5.41 -14.36
N ASN A 69 3.91 -5.81 -15.62
CA ASN A 69 4.51 -5.15 -16.78
C ASN A 69 3.63 -4.02 -17.34
N VAL A 70 2.39 -3.89 -16.85
CA VAL A 70 1.45 -2.85 -17.30
C VAL A 70 1.26 -1.83 -16.19
N ASP A 71 1.46 -0.55 -16.51
CA ASP A 71 1.19 0.55 -15.59
C ASP A 71 -0.32 0.87 -15.50
N ALA A 72 -1.07 -0.11 -14.98
CA ALA A 72 -2.52 -0.08 -14.84
C ALA A 72 -3.00 0.47 -13.48
N LEU A 73 -2.14 0.48 -12.46
CA LEU A 73 -2.54 0.81 -11.09
C LEU A 73 -2.73 2.31 -10.88
N SER A 74 -3.57 2.66 -9.88
CA SER A 74 -3.89 4.05 -9.56
C SER A 74 -2.73 4.84 -8.96
N GLY A 75 -1.81 4.17 -8.27
CA GLY A 75 -0.72 4.83 -7.55
C GLY A 75 -1.19 5.65 -6.33
N LEU A 76 -2.42 5.41 -5.85
CA LEU A 76 -3.01 6.22 -4.76
C LEU A 76 -2.61 5.80 -3.35
N GLY A 77 -1.98 4.62 -3.20
CA GLY A 77 -1.63 4.04 -1.90
C GLY A 77 -0.94 5.02 -0.94
N PRO A 78 0.15 5.71 -1.33
CA PRO A 78 0.83 6.66 -0.46
C PRO A 78 -0.06 7.82 -0.01
N TYR A 79 -0.88 8.36 -0.92
CA TYR A 79 -1.77 9.50 -0.64
C TYR A 79 -2.90 9.11 0.31
N ILE A 80 -3.45 7.90 0.16
CA ILE A 80 -4.49 7.38 1.06
C ILE A 80 -3.90 7.05 2.43
N HIS A 81 -2.72 6.42 2.47
CA HIS A 81 -2.05 6.06 3.71
C HIS A 81 -1.81 7.28 4.63
N PHE A 82 -1.32 8.38 4.06
CA PHE A 82 -1.07 9.62 4.81
C PHE A 82 -2.30 10.55 4.91
N GLY A 83 -3.50 10.10 4.49
CA GLY A 83 -4.71 10.91 4.55
C GLY A 83 -4.71 12.16 3.65
N GLN A 84 -3.78 12.23 2.69
CA GLN A 84 -3.68 13.32 1.71
C GLN A 84 -4.77 13.22 0.63
N LEU A 85 -5.37 12.04 0.47
CA LEU A 85 -6.55 11.82 -0.37
C LEU A 85 -7.54 10.91 0.35
N GLY A 86 -8.78 11.36 0.51
CA GLY A 86 -9.84 10.52 1.09
C GLY A 86 -10.23 9.35 0.18
N ALA A 87 -10.26 8.13 0.72
CA ALA A 87 -10.70 6.94 -0.03
C ALA A 87 -12.15 7.08 -0.53
N GLN A 88 -13.05 7.60 0.32
CA GLN A 88 -14.44 7.91 -0.07
C GLN A 88 -14.49 8.89 -1.26
N ARG A 89 -13.66 9.93 -1.24
CA ARG A 89 -13.53 10.88 -2.36
C ARG A 89 -13.14 10.17 -3.63
N ALA A 90 -12.08 9.35 -3.59
CA ALA A 90 -11.61 8.61 -4.74
C ALA A 90 -12.69 7.66 -5.32
N VAL A 91 -13.44 6.95 -4.47
CA VAL A 91 -14.58 6.12 -4.91
C VAL A 91 -15.65 6.97 -5.59
N MET A 92 -16.06 8.10 -5.00
CA MET A 92 -17.10 8.95 -5.56
C MET A 92 -16.71 9.53 -6.93
N GLU A 93 -15.46 9.98 -7.10
CA GLU A 93 -14.96 10.47 -8.38
C GLU A 93 -14.91 9.35 -9.43
N ALA A 94 -14.47 8.15 -9.02
CA ALA A 94 -14.42 7.00 -9.91
C ALA A 94 -15.82 6.55 -10.39
N GLN A 95 -16.84 6.60 -9.52
CA GLN A 95 -18.22 6.25 -9.90
C GLN A 95 -18.76 7.08 -11.08
N LYS A 96 -18.26 8.31 -11.30
CA LYS A 96 -18.65 9.15 -12.46
C LYS A 96 -18.27 8.51 -13.80
N TYR A 97 -17.27 7.62 -13.81
CA TYR A 97 -16.77 6.94 -15.01
C TYR A 97 -17.44 5.57 -15.24
N ARG A 98 -18.35 5.15 -14.34
CA ARG A 98 -18.95 3.80 -14.35
C ARG A 98 -19.66 3.47 -15.67
N GLN A 99 -20.32 4.44 -16.31
CA GLN A 99 -21.01 4.21 -17.57
C GLN A 99 -20.07 3.74 -18.69
N LYS A 100 -18.81 4.23 -18.71
CA LYS A 100 -17.82 3.88 -19.73
C LYS A 100 -16.93 2.71 -19.32
N HIS A 101 -16.70 2.53 -18.01
CA HIS A 101 -15.69 1.61 -17.47
C HIS A 101 -16.22 0.76 -16.31
N SER A 102 -17.44 0.22 -16.41
CA SER A 102 -18.14 -0.43 -15.28
C SER A 102 -17.32 -1.52 -14.58
N ALA A 103 -16.71 -2.45 -15.34
CA ALA A 103 -15.94 -3.54 -14.75
C ALA A 103 -14.65 -3.07 -14.04
N ALA A 104 -13.95 -2.10 -14.64
CA ALA A 104 -12.78 -1.47 -14.03
C ALA A 104 -13.15 -0.72 -12.75
N ILE A 105 -14.25 0.02 -12.76
CA ILE A 105 -14.77 0.74 -11.58
C ILE A 105 -15.17 -0.24 -10.48
N GLN A 106 -15.87 -1.33 -10.80
CA GLN A 106 -16.23 -2.34 -9.81
C GLN A 106 -14.99 -2.93 -9.15
N SER A 107 -13.97 -3.28 -9.95
CA SER A 107 -12.70 -3.80 -9.43
C SER A 107 -11.96 -2.76 -8.58
N PHE A 108 -11.97 -1.49 -8.99
CA PHE A 108 -11.31 -0.42 -8.25
C PHE A 108 -11.98 -0.18 -6.90
N VAL A 109 -13.32 -0.22 -6.85
CA VAL A 109 -14.09 -0.09 -5.62
C VAL A 109 -13.89 -1.30 -4.71
N GLU A 110 -13.85 -2.51 -5.26
CA GLU A 110 -13.53 -3.71 -4.49
C GLU A 110 -12.19 -3.58 -3.75
N GLU A 111 -11.14 -3.14 -4.44
CA GLU A 111 -9.82 -2.99 -3.82
C GLU A 111 -9.76 -1.80 -2.84
N LEU A 112 -10.32 -0.64 -3.23
CA LEU A 112 -10.19 0.60 -2.45
C LEU A 112 -11.16 0.69 -1.26
N PHE A 113 -12.35 0.11 -1.38
CA PHE A 113 -13.37 0.13 -0.34
C PHE A 113 -13.35 -1.19 0.43
N ILE A 114 -13.69 -2.31 -0.21
CA ILE A 114 -13.85 -3.59 0.49
C ILE A 114 -12.53 -4.07 1.10
N ARG A 115 -11.46 -4.21 0.30
CA ARG A 115 -10.19 -4.77 0.81
C ARG A 115 -9.45 -3.84 1.77
N ARG A 116 -9.48 -2.53 1.52
CA ARG A 116 -8.89 -1.54 2.43
C ARG A 116 -9.61 -1.55 3.77
N GLU A 117 -10.93 -1.44 3.78
CA GLU A 117 -11.71 -1.37 5.03
C GLU A 117 -11.77 -2.71 5.76
N LEU A 118 -11.65 -3.83 5.03
CA LEU A 118 -11.44 -5.15 5.64
C LEU A 118 -10.09 -5.24 6.38
N SER A 119 -9.06 -4.53 5.89
CA SER A 119 -7.76 -4.48 6.59
C SER A 119 -7.86 -3.69 7.89
N ASP A 120 -8.57 -2.55 7.88
CA ASP A 120 -8.88 -1.79 9.10
C ASP A 120 -9.73 -2.63 10.07
N ASN A 121 -10.74 -3.34 9.56
CA ASN A 121 -11.55 -4.28 10.33
C ASN A 121 -10.69 -5.35 11.01
N PHE A 122 -9.78 -5.98 10.26
CA PHE A 122 -8.89 -7.00 10.79
C PHE A 122 -8.01 -6.44 11.91
N CYS A 123 -7.29 -5.33 11.67
CA CYS A 123 -6.42 -4.74 12.70
C CYS A 123 -7.19 -4.24 13.93
N TYR A 124 -8.43 -3.76 13.76
CA TYR A 124 -9.26 -3.28 14.86
C TYR A 124 -9.79 -4.43 15.73
N TYR A 125 -10.26 -5.52 15.11
CA TYR A 125 -10.92 -6.63 15.84
C TYR A 125 -9.97 -7.78 16.20
N GLN A 126 -8.78 -7.87 15.61
CA GLN A 126 -7.77 -8.88 15.92
C GLN A 126 -6.56 -8.23 16.62
N PRO A 127 -6.45 -8.31 17.95
CA PRO A 127 -5.31 -7.74 18.70
C PRO A 127 -3.94 -8.31 18.30
N HIS A 128 -3.91 -9.49 17.67
CA HIS A 128 -2.69 -10.16 17.22
C HIS A 128 -2.49 -10.08 15.70
N TYR A 129 -2.92 -8.99 15.06
CA TYR A 129 -2.93 -8.83 13.59
C TYR A 129 -1.56 -8.95 12.92
N ASP A 130 -0.48 -8.74 13.68
CA ASP A 130 0.92 -8.76 13.27
C ASP A 130 1.66 -10.05 13.69
N SER A 131 0.92 -11.08 14.09
CA SER A 131 1.51 -12.38 14.46
C SER A 131 0.67 -13.55 13.96
N LEU A 132 1.28 -14.74 13.88
CA LEU A 132 0.59 -15.96 13.46
C LEU A 132 -0.66 -16.29 14.31
N LYS A 133 -0.69 -15.83 15.58
CA LYS A 133 -1.86 -16.00 16.48
C LYS A 133 -3.13 -15.33 15.95
N GLY A 134 -3.00 -14.28 15.14
CA GLY A 134 -4.13 -13.58 14.54
C GLY A 134 -4.70 -14.26 13.30
N ALA A 135 -4.01 -15.27 12.75
CA ALA A 135 -4.46 -16.01 11.57
C ALA A 135 -5.64 -16.94 11.88
N ALA A 136 -6.37 -17.38 10.86
CA ALA A 136 -7.43 -18.37 11.02
C ALA A 136 -6.86 -19.70 11.55
N GLN A 137 -7.64 -20.42 12.37
CA GLN A 137 -7.16 -21.64 13.05
C GLN A 137 -6.63 -22.69 12.07
N TRP A 138 -7.34 -22.93 10.96
CA TRP A 138 -6.90 -23.88 9.94
C TRP A 138 -5.54 -23.52 9.32
N ALA A 139 -5.22 -22.23 9.23
CA ALA A 139 -3.94 -21.77 8.69
C ALA A 139 -2.81 -21.98 9.72
N GLN A 140 -3.08 -21.74 11.00
CA GLN A 140 -2.15 -22.05 12.09
C GLN A 140 -1.86 -23.55 12.16
N ASP A 141 -2.92 -24.38 12.09
CA ASP A 141 -2.82 -25.83 12.18
C ASP A 141 -2.00 -26.41 11.02
N THR A 142 -2.28 -25.98 9.78
CA THR A 142 -1.53 -26.49 8.62
C THR A 142 -0.07 -26.05 8.65
N LEU A 143 0.24 -24.81 9.06
CA LEU A 143 1.62 -24.36 9.18
C LEU A 143 2.39 -25.15 10.25
N LYS A 144 1.74 -25.48 11.35
CA LYS A 144 2.33 -26.31 12.42
C LYS A 144 2.63 -27.74 11.96
N VAL A 145 1.75 -28.35 11.16
CA VAL A 145 1.99 -29.69 10.59
C VAL A 145 3.25 -29.70 9.73
N HIS A 146 3.48 -28.63 8.97
CA HIS A 146 4.60 -28.50 8.02
C HIS A 146 5.86 -27.84 8.63
N GLU A 147 5.89 -27.58 9.94
CA GLU A 147 7.00 -26.86 10.59
C GLU A 147 8.35 -27.59 10.45
N LYS A 148 8.35 -28.90 10.26
CA LYS A 148 9.57 -29.72 10.17
C LYS A 148 9.95 -30.10 8.73
N ASP A 149 9.19 -29.64 7.74
CA ASP A 149 9.49 -29.93 6.34
C ASP A 149 10.85 -29.35 5.96
N PRO A 150 11.71 -30.04 5.19
CA PRO A 150 12.96 -29.46 4.75
C PRO A 150 12.70 -28.27 3.81
N ARG A 151 13.41 -27.15 4.04
CA ARG A 151 13.36 -25.97 3.18
C ARG A 151 14.48 -26.10 2.15
N GLU A 152 14.15 -25.94 0.88
CA GLU A 152 15.15 -26.00 -0.20
C GLU A 152 16.16 -24.85 -0.12
N TYR A 153 15.67 -23.66 0.28
CA TYR A 153 16.46 -22.46 0.46
C TYR A 153 16.18 -21.82 1.82
N LEU A 154 17.19 -21.23 2.42
CA LEU A 154 17.09 -20.43 3.63
C LEU A 154 17.86 -19.13 3.44
N TYR A 155 17.17 -18.01 3.58
CA TYR A 155 17.77 -16.69 3.46
C TYR A 155 17.75 -15.94 4.79
N THR A 156 18.80 -15.19 5.04
CA THR A 156 18.84 -14.19 6.11
C THR A 156 18.03 -12.96 5.72
N LEU A 157 17.62 -12.17 6.72
CA LEU A 157 16.97 -10.88 6.49
C LEU A 157 17.79 -9.98 5.55
N ALA A 158 19.11 -9.91 5.74
CA ALA A 158 19.99 -9.09 4.88
C ALA A 158 20.01 -9.57 3.41
N GLN A 159 19.90 -10.88 3.16
CA GLN A 159 19.79 -11.42 1.80
C GLN A 159 18.44 -11.09 1.17
N PHE A 160 17.35 -11.18 1.95
CA PHE A 160 16.04 -10.73 1.49
C PHE A 160 16.03 -9.22 1.21
N GLU A 161 16.52 -8.39 2.12
CA GLU A 161 16.54 -6.93 1.99
C GLU A 161 17.33 -6.47 0.75
N SER A 162 18.48 -7.10 0.48
CA SER A 162 19.32 -6.79 -0.67
C SER A 162 18.83 -7.39 -2.00
N GLY A 163 17.80 -8.25 -1.98
CA GLY A 163 17.33 -8.93 -3.20
C GLY A 163 18.37 -9.92 -3.74
N SER A 164 18.96 -10.72 -2.85
CA SER A 164 20.04 -11.67 -3.12
C SER A 164 19.59 -13.12 -2.95
N THR A 165 18.47 -13.48 -3.58
CA THR A 165 17.96 -14.86 -3.63
C THR A 165 18.35 -15.53 -4.95
N HIS A 166 18.06 -16.83 -5.08
CA HIS A 166 18.23 -17.57 -6.33
C HIS A 166 17.20 -17.18 -7.40
N ASP A 167 16.13 -16.48 -7.02
CA ASP A 167 14.99 -16.18 -7.89
C ASP A 167 15.04 -14.72 -8.38
N ASP A 168 15.26 -14.56 -9.68
CA ASP A 168 15.34 -13.26 -10.33
C ASP A 168 14.04 -12.45 -10.25
N LEU A 169 12.87 -13.10 -10.27
CA LEU A 169 11.58 -12.42 -10.14
C LEU A 169 11.39 -11.88 -8.72
N TRP A 170 11.77 -12.67 -7.71
CA TRP A 170 11.71 -12.23 -6.31
C TRP A 170 12.66 -11.05 -6.08
N ASN A 171 13.89 -11.16 -6.59
CA ASN A 171 14.90 -10.11 -6.52
C ASN A 171 14.43 -8.83 -7.23
N ALA A 172 13.77 -8.94 -8.40
CA ALA A 172 13.22 -7.80 -9.12
C ALA A 172 12.08 -7.12 -8.34
N ALA A 173 11.19 -7.89 -7.70
CA ALA A 173 10.14 -7.36 -6.86
C ALA A 173 10.71 -6.59 -5.65
N GLN A 174 11.71 -7.16 -4.97
CA GLN A 174 12.41 -6.50 -3.87
C GLN A 174 13.10 -5.21 -4.32
N LYS A 175 13.82 -5.23 -5.45
CA LYS A 175 14.45 -4.04 -6.02
C LYS A 175 13.43 -2.95 -6.36
N GLN A 176 12.25 -3.33 -6.87
CA GLN A 176 11.18 -2.37 -7.13
C GLN A 176 10.73 -1.67 -5.84
N LEU A 177 10.62 -2.41 -4.73
CA LEU A 177 10.31 -1.83 -3.42
C LEU A 177 11.38 -0.82 -2.99
N VAL A 178 12.67 -1.19 -3.08
CA VAL A 178 13.78 -0.35 -2.63
C VAL A 178 13.94 0.92 -3.48
N VAL A 179 13.83 0.79 -4.81
CA VAL A 179 14.08 1.91 -5.74
C VAL A 179 12.88 2.84 -5.87
N HIS A 180 11.67 2.28 -5.92
CA HIS A 180 10.44 3.06 -6.19
C HIS A 180 9.57 3.30 -4.94
N ALA A 181 9.99 2.77 -3.78
CA ALA A 181 9.21 2.76 -2.54
C ALA A 181 7.80 2.14 -2.69
N LYS A 182 7.57 1.39 -3.77
CA LYS A 182 6.28 0.78 -4.09
C LYS A 182 6.49 -0.45 -4.96
N MET A 183 6.30 -1.61 -4.36
CA MET A 183 6.14 -2.87 -5.10
C MET A 183 4.75 -2.96 -5.74
N HIS A 184 4.67 -3.51 -6.96
CA HIS A 184 3.43 -3.80 -7.66
C HIS A 184 2.55 -4.77 -6.84
N GLY A 185 1.23 -4.52 -6.80
CA GLY A 185 0.31 -5.23 -5.89
C GLY A 185 0.31 -6.76 -6.09
N PHE A 186 0.37 -7.21 -7.34
CA PHE A 186 0.46 -8.64 -7.65
C PHE A 186 1.75 -9.28 -7.11
N LEU A 187 2.89 -8.59 -7.28
CA LEU A 187 4.18 -9.08 -6.82
C LEU A 187 4.31 -9.09 -5.30
N ARG A 188 3.56 -8.26 -4.56
CA ARG A 188 3.55 -8.30 -3.08
C ARG A 188 3.09 -9.64 -2.54
N MET A 189 2.07 -10.24 -3.17
CA MET A 189 1.56 -11.56 -2.77
C MET A 189 2.61 -12.64 -3.04
N TYR A 190 3.25 -12.60 -4.21
CA TYR A 190 4.33 -13.51 -4.58
C TYR A 190 5.50 -13.40 -3.59
N TRP A 191 5.99 -12.18 -3.41
CA TRP A 191 7.12 -11.83 -2.56
C TRP A 191 6.91 -12.31 -1.12
N ALA A 192 5.76 -12.04 -0.51
CA ALA A 192 5.46 -12.43 0.86
C ALA A 192 5.36 -13.95 1.02
N LYS A 193 4.78 -14.67 0.03
CA LYS A 193 4.69 -16.14 0.06
C LYS A 193 6.06 -16.80 -0.02
N LYS A 194 6.97 -16.25 -0.81
CA LYS A 194 8.35 -16.76 -0.92
C LYS A 194 9.19 -16.51 0.33
N ILE A 195 8.91 -15.44 1.08
CA ILE A 195 9.53 -15.26 2.41
C ILE A 195 9.19 -16.43 3.32
N LEU A 196 7.92 -16.84 3.37
CA LEU A 196 7.50 -18.01 4.15
C LEU A 196 8.21 -19.30 3.68
N GLU A 197 8.27 -19.52 2.37
CA GLU A 197 8.87 -20.71 1.77
C GLU A 197 10.38 -20.82 2.05
N TRP A 198 11.08 -19.68 2.14
CA TRP A 198 12.55 -19.63 2.30
C TRP A 198 13.00 -19.10 3.66
N SER A 199 12.11 -19.19 4.66
CA SER A 199 12.39 -18.88 6.07
C SER A 199 12.41 -20.14 6.93
N PRO A 200 13.15 -20.15 8.05
CA PRO A 200 13.20 -21.31 8.92
C PRO A 200 11.86 -21.64 9.57
N ASN A 201 10.95 -20.67 9.73
CA ASN A 201 9.64 -20.82 10.36
C ASN A 201 8.63 -19.80 9.80
N ALA A 202 7.36 -20.02 10.17
CA ALA A 202 6.22 -19.17 9.85
C ALA A 202 6.00 -18.08 10.90
#